data_AF-A0A6L4AFL0-F1
#
_entry.id   AF-A0A6L4AFL0-F1
#
_cell.length_a   1.000
_cell.length_b   1.000
_cell.length_c   1.000
_cell.angle_alpha   90.00
_cell.angle_beta   90.00
_cell.angle_gamma   90.00
#
_symmetry.space_group_name_H-M   'P 1'
#
loop_
_entity.id
_entity.type
_entity.pdbx_description
1 polymer ?
#
loop_
_entity_poly.entity_id
_entity_poly.type
_entity_poly.pdbx_seq_one_letter_code
_entity_poly.pdbx_strand_id
1 'polypeptide(L)'
;MGTYYIFKIVHLAGIFFVFSALGGHMFRAAIGSKDDNPLPQFIGLFHKVGLALVLLAGIGLLTHFGEIDAFGWIIGKFFILMLLAIWPLYLYGPKERLPWLGGAAIVLGLVAAFFALYKPF
;
A
#
# COMPACT_ATOMS: atom_id res chain seq x y z
N MET A 1 0.21 -4.29 26.14
CA MET A 1 -0.55 -4.24 24.86
C MET A 1 -0.60 -5.64 24.29
N GLY A 2 -1.77 -6.15 23.89
CA GLY A 2 -1.85 -7.45 23.22
C GLY A 2 -1.20 -7.44 21.82
N THR A 3 -0.78 -8.61 21.33
CA THR A 3 -0.20 -8.85 20.00
C THR A 3 -1.03 -8.24 18.86
N TYR A 4 -2.36 -8.30 18.98
CA TYR A 4 -3.30 -7.66 18.06
C TYR A 4 -3.02 -6.17 17.84
N TYR A 5 -2.81 -5.40 18.92
CA TYR A 5 -2.57 -3.95 18.81
C TYR A 5 -1.23 -3.65 18.15
N ILE A 6 -0.22 -4.48 18.41
CA ILE A 6 1.10 -4.36 17.77
C ILE A 6 0.94 -4.56 16.26
N PHE A 7 0.29 -5.64 15.82
CA PHE A 7 0.04 -5.86 14.40
C PHE A 7 -0.78 -4.74 13.78
N LYS A 8 -1.80 -4.22 14.47
CA LYS A 8 -2.60 -3.10 13.96
C LYS A 8 -1.76 -1.82 13.74
N ILE A 9 -0.89 -1.48 14.69
CA ILE A 9 0.00 -0.31 14.58
C ILE A 9 0.99 -0.52 13.43
N VAL A 10 1.63 -1.69 13.35
CA VAL A 10 2.60 -1.99 12.30
C VAL A 10 1.94 -2.00 10.92
N HIS A 11 0.72 -2.51 10.80
CA HIS A 11 -0.04 -2.53 9.55
C HIS A 11 -0.36 -1.10 9.08
N LEU A 12 -0.83 -0.23 9.98
CA LEU A 12 -1.07 1.19 9.67
C LEU A 12 0.20 1.94 9.31
N ALA A 13 1.29 1.70 10.04
CA ALA A 13 2.60 2.25 9.69
C ALA A 13 3.03 1.84 8.28
N GLY A 14 2.85 0.56 7.92
CA GLY A 14 3.08 0.06 6.57
C GLY A 14 2.25 0.80 5.52
N ILE A 15 0.95 1.02 5.78
CA ILE A 15 0.06 1.77 4.88
C ILE A 15 0.59 3.20 4.67
N PHE A 16 1.00 3.89 5.73
CA PHE A 16 1.56 5.23 5.62
C PHE A 16 2.86 5.25 4.81
N PHE A 17 3.74 4.26 4.99
CA PHE A 17 4.93 4.10 4.15
C PHE A 17 4.57 3.94 2.67
N VAL A 18 3.62 3.05 2.35
CA VAL A 18 3.21 2.79 0.96
C VAL A 18 2.67 4.06 0.30
N PHE A 19 1.71 4.75 0.93
CA PHE A 19 1.11 5.94 0.31
C PHE A 19 2.06 7.14 0.27
N SER A 20 2.92 7.31 1.28
CA SER A 20 3.93 8.39 1.28
C SER A 20 4.97 8.15 0.19
N ALA A 21 5.47 6.91 0.06
CA ALA A 21 6.40 6.54 -0.99
C ALA A 21 5.77 6.64 -2.38
N LEU A 22 4.48 6.29 -2.51
CA LEU A 22 3.76 6.43 -3.77
C LEU A 22 3.63 7.89 -4.21
N GLY A 23 3.32 8.81 -3.27
CA GLY A 23 3.36 10.25 -3.53
C GLY A 23 4.75 10.71 -3.97
N GLY A 24 5.82 10.20 -3.35
CA GLY A 24 7.20 10.44 -3.77
C GLY A 24 7.49 9.92 -5.19
N HIS A 25 7.03 8.71 -5.53
CA HIS A 25 7.17 8.16 -6.87
C HIS A 25 6.46 9.02 -7.93
N MET A 26 5.24 9.49 -7.62
CA MET A 26 4.49 10.37 -8.52
C MET A 26 5.17 11.72 -8.71
N PHE A 27 5.63 12.34 -7.62
CA PHE A 27 6.33 13.62 -7.68
C PHE A 27 7.56 13.50 -8.56
N ARG A 28 8.38 12.46 -8.34
CA ARG A 28 9.54 12.16 -9.19
C ARG A 28 9.17 11.93 -10.65
N ALA A 29 8.08 11.20 -10.93
CA ALA A 29 7.64 10.97 -12.30
C ALA A 29 7.24 12.29 -13.00
N ALA A 30 6.68 13.25 -12.27
CA ALA A 30 6.30 14.55 -12.81
C ALA A 30 7.51 15.46 -13.10
N ILE A 31 8.46 15.54 -12.17
CA ILE A 31 9.58 16.51 -12.26
C ILE A 31 10.88 15.92 -12.81
N GLY A 32 11.02 14.58 -12.86
CA GLY A 32 12.26 13.90 -13.18
C GLY A 32 13.22 13.78 -11.98
N SER A 33 14.40 13.23 -12.22
CA SER A 33 15.48 13.08 -11.23
C SER A 33 16.83 13.28 -11.92
N LYS A 34 17.79 13.88 -11.22
CA LYS A 34 19.20 13.83 -11.62
C LYS A 34 19.77 12.43 -11.36
N ASP A 35 20.81 12.06 -12.10
CA ASP A 35 21.42 10.73 -12.05
C ASP A 35 22.17 10.44 -10.74
N ASP A 36 22.65 11.49 -10.07
CA ASP A 36 23.37 11.42 -8.78
C ASP A 36 22.45 11.46 -7.56
N ASN A 37 21.13 11.58 -7.75
CA ASN A 37 20.18 11.71 -6.66
C ASN A 37 19.89 10.33 -6.02
N PRO A 38 20.14 10.12 -4.72
CA PRO A 38 19.80 8.87 -4.02
C PRO A 38 18.31 8.75 -3.67
N LEU A 39 17.55 9.85 -3.73
CA LEU A 39 16.13 9.90 -3.37
C LEU A 39 15.24 8.85 -4.07
N PRO A 40 15.40 8.57 -5.38
CA PRO A 40 14.75 7.44 -6.06
C PRO A 40 14.86 6.09 -5.34
N GLN A 41 16.05 5.77 -4.85
CA GLN A 41 16.32 4.51 -4.18
C GLN A 41 15.63 4.48 -2.82
N PHE A 42 15.67 5.61 -2.10
CA PHE A 42 15.01 5.76 -0.81
C PHE A 42 13.48 5.64 -0.92
N ILE A 43 12.87 6.32 -1.90
CA ILE A 43 11.43 6.22 -2.18
C ILE A 43 11.05 4.75 -2.45
N GLY A 44 11.79 4.08 -3.35
CA GLY A 44 11.53 2.68 -3.67
C GLY A 44 11.75 1.73 -2.48
N LEU A 45 12.72 2.02 -1.61
CA LEU A 45 12.94 1.27 -0.37
C LEU A 45 11.75 1.42 0.58
N PHE A 46 11.28 2.65 0.81
CA PHE A 46 10.14 2.92 1.68
C PHE A 46 8.86 2.26 1.16
N HIS A 47 8.64 2.25 -0.16
CA HIS A 47 7.51 1.56 -0.77
C HIS A 47 7.57 0.05 -0.47
N LYS A 48 8.73 -0.58 -0.71
CA LYS A 48 8.94 -2.02 -0.47
C LYS A 48 8.83 -2.40 1.01
N VAL A 49 9.43 -1.61 1.90
CA VAL A 49 9.33 -1.81 3.35
C VAL A 49 7.88 -1.65 3.80
N GLY A 50 7.19 -0.62 3.33
CA GLY A 50 5.76 -0.41 3.60
C GLY A 50 4.94 -1.63 3.21
N LEU A 51 5.10 -2.13 1.98
CA LEU A 51 4.39 -3.34 1.51
C LEU A 51 4.68 -4.56 2.39
N ALA A 52 5.94 -4.77 2.80
CA ALA A 52 6.31 -5.87 3.68
C ALA A 52 5.64 -5.75 5.06
N LEU A 53 5.61 -4.54 5.64
CA LEU A 53 4.93 -4.28 6.91
C LEU A 53 3.42 -4.52 6.80
N VAL A 54 2.78 -4.03 5.74
CA VAL A 54 1.34 -4.26 5.48
C VAL A 54 1.06 -5.77 5.37
N LEU A 55 1.87 -6.50 4.59
CA LEU A 55 1.68 -7.94 4.40
C LEU A 55 1.84 -8.73 5.71
N LEU A 56 2.99 -8.58 6.37
CA LEU A 56 3.31 -9.38 7.56
C LEU A 56 2.37 -9.07 8.73
N ALA A 57 2.10 -7.78 8.98
CA ALA A 57 1.16 -7.41 10.02
C ALA A 57 -0.29 -7.74 9.64
N GLY A 58 -0.62 -7.72 8.35
CA GLY A 58 -1.92 -8.16 7.84
C GLY A 58 -2.15 -9.64 8.14
N ILE A 59 -1.16 -10.49 7.86
CA ILE A 59 -1.19 -11.91 8.23
C ILE A 59 -1.29 -12.08 9.75
N GLY A 60 -0.51 -11.32 10.52
CA GLY A 60 -0.60 -11.32 11.99
C GLY A 60 -1.99 -10.91 12.52
N LEU A 61 -2.68 -9.99 11.85
CA LEU A 61 -4.08 -9.67 12.16
C LEU A 61 -5.00 -10.83 11.80
N LEU A 62 -4.77 -11.51 10.67
CA LEU A 62 -5.54 -12.69 10.24
C LEU A 62 -5.49 -13.85 11.24
N THR A 63 -4.39 -14.06 11.97
CA THR A 63 -4.32 -15.12 12.99
C THR A 63 -5.24 -14.89 14.19
N HIS A 64 -5.80 -13.68 14.33
CA HIS A 64 -6.78 -13.36 15.36
C HIS A 64 -8.23 -13.54 14.84
N PHE A 65 -8.40 -13.94 13.59
CA PHE A 65 -9.69 -14.31 13.00
C PHE A 65 -9.85 -15.84 13.00
N GLY A 66 -11.03 -16.32 13.39
CA GLY A 66 -11.34 -17.74 13.51
C GLY A 66 -12.26 -18.30 12.42
N GLU A 67 -12.62 -17.51 11.41
CA GLU A 67 -13.71 -17.85 10.48
C GLU A 67 -13.23 -18.07 9.03
N ILE A 68 -13.70 -19.17 8.44
CA ILE A 68 -13.38 -19.62 7.07
C ILE A 68 -14.12 -18.78 6.02
N ASP A 69 -15.28 -18.21 6.36
CA ASP A 69 -16.12 -17.42 5.44
C ASP A 69 -15.49 -16.08 5.03
N ALA A 70 -14.38 -15.70 5.65
CA ALA A 70 -13.61 -14.51 5.30
C ALA A 70 -12.73 -14.67 4.04
N PHE A 71 -12.66 -15.85 3.42
CA PHE A 71 -11.72 -16.13 2.34
C PHE A 71 -11.80 -15.16 1.15
N GLY A 72 -13.02 -14.84 0.69
CA GLY A 72 -13.21 -13.87 -0.41
C GLY A 72 -12.73 -12.46 -0.04
N TRP A 73 -12.92 -12.05 1.22
CA TRP A 73 -12.45 -10.77 1.73
C TRP A 73 -10.92 -10.72 1.86
N ILE A 74 -10.29 -11.82 2.29
CA ILE A 74 -8.83 -11.96 2.33
C ILE A 74 -8.25 -11.82 0.93
N ILE A 75 -8.81 -12.52 -0.06
CA ILE A 75 -8.39 -12.40 -1.47
C ILE A 75 -8.53 -10.95 -1.95
N GLY A 76 -9.65 -10.29 -1.66
CA GLY A 76 -9.86 -8.88 -2.05
C GLY A 76 -8.78 -7.95 -1.48
N LYS A 77 -8.41 -8.12 -0.21
CA LYS A 77 -7.32 -7.34 0.41
C LYS A 77 -5.96 -7.63 -0.20
N PHE A 78 -5.65 -8.90 -0.45
CA PHE A 78 -4.41 -9.29 -1.13
C PHE A 78 -4.33 -8.73 -2.55
N PHE A 79 -5.44 -8.72 -3.27
CA PHE A 79 -5.53 -8.11 -4.59
C PHE A 79 -5.23 -6.61 -4.54
N ILE A 80 -5.82 -5.88 -3.60
CA ILE A 80 -5.54 -4.45 -3.40
C ILE A 80 -4.06 -4.22 -3.07
N LEU A 81 -3.49 -5.02 -2.17
CA LEU A 81 -2.06 -4.93 -1.81
C LEU A 81 -1.17 -5.19 -3.03
N MET A 82 -1.50 -6.17 -3.86
CA MET A 82 -0.78 -6.48 -5.08
C MET A 82 -0.86 -5.33 -6.09
N LEU A 83 -2.03 -4.71 -6.28
CA LEU A 83 -2.19 -3.52 -7.11
C LEU A 83 -1.28 -2.38 -6.62
N LEU A 84 -1.23 -2.12 -5.32
CA LEU A 84 -0.34 -1.12 -4.73
C LEU A 84 1.15 -1.49 -4.89
N ALA A 85 1.49 -2.78 -4.91
CA ALA A 85 2.85 -3.25 -5.11
C ALA A 85 3.38 -2.97 -6.52
N ILE A 86 2.54 -3.21 -7.54
CA ILE A 86 2.90 -2.96 -8.94
C ILE A 86 2.66 -1.52 -9.38
N TRP A 87 1.97 -0.70 -8.57
CA TRP A 87 1.58 0.66 -8.92
C TRP A 87 2.71 1.55 -9.45
N PRO A 88 3.93 1.55 -8.86
CA PRO A 88 5.01 2.40 -9.34
C PRO A 88 5.42 2.13 -10.80
N LEU A 89 5.14 0.92 -11.33
CA LEU A 89 5.42 0.56 -12.73
C LEU A 89 4.58 1.37 -13.73
N TYR A 90 3.39 1.80 -13.33
CA TYR A 90 2.50 2.58 -14.20
C TYR A 90 2.81 4.07 -14.21
N LEU A 91 3.70 4.54 -13.33
CA LEU A 91 4.10 5.93 -13.25
C LEU A 91 5.16 6.30 -14.30
N TYR A 92 5.73 5.31 -14.98
CA TYR A 92 6.60 5.54 -16.14
C TYR A 92 5.75 5.83 -17.38
N GLY A 93 6.01 6.94 -18.06
CA GLY A 93 5.35 7.29 -19.32
C GLY A 93 4.81 8.72 -19.37
N PRO A 94 3.73 8.96 -20.15
CA PRO A 94 3.17 10.30 -20.37
C PRO A 94 2.70 10.96 -19.06
N LYS A 95 3.13 12.20 -18.82
CA LYS A 95 2.88 12.92 -17.57
C LYS A 95 1.41 13.29 -17.37
N GLU A 96 0.64 13.36 -18.44
CA GLU A 96 -0.79 13.69 -18.46
C GLU A 96 -1.63 12.65 -17.69
N ARG A 97 -1.10 11.43 -17.53
CA ARG A 97 -1.77 10.34 -16.79
C ARG A 97 -1.53 10.41 -15.27
N LEU A 98 -0.50 11.13 -14.82
CA LEU A 98 -0.11 11.13 -13.41
C LEU A 98 -1.22 11.60 -12.45
N PRO A 99 -2.00 12.68 -12.75
CA PRO A 99 -3.11 13.07 -11.88
C PRO A 99 -4.17 11.98 -11.75
N TRP A 100 -4.48 11.28 -12.85
CA TRP A 100 -5.44 10.18 -12.87
C TRP A 100 -4.95 8.97 -12.09
N LEU A 101 -3.67 8.60 -12.24
CA LEU A 101 -3.05 7.53 -11.48
C LEU A 101 -2.96 7.88 -9.98
N GLY A 102 -2.74 9.15 -9.64
CA GLY A 102 -2.81 9.63 -8.26
C GLY A 102 -4.20 9.49 -7.66
N GLY A 103 -5.21 10.01 -8.35
CA GLY A 103 -6.60 9.90 -7.93
C GLY A 103 -7.03 8.44 -7.78
N ALA A 104 -6.68 7.58 -8.74
CA ALA A 104 -6.98 6.16 -8.70
C ALA A 104 -6.30 5.45 -7.51
N ALA A 105 -5.07 5.83 -7.15
CA ALA A 105 -4.40 5.28 -5.97
C ALA A 105 -5.13 5.65 -4.67
N ILE A 106 -5.60 6.89 -4.54
CA ILE A 106 -6.39 7.33 -3.39
C ILE A 106 -7.73 6.58 -3.33
N VAL A 107 -8.42 6.43 -4.47
CA VAL A 107 -9.66 5.63 -4.54
C VAL A 107 -9.39 4.19 -4.12
N LEU A 108 -8.30 3.58 -4.57
CA LEU A 108 -7.92 2.23 -4.15
C LEU A 108 -7.67 2.15 -2.63
N GLY A 109 -7.03 3.16 -2.04
CA GLY A 109 -6.87 3.29 -0.60
C GLY A 109 -8.20 3.40 0.16
N LEU A 110 -9.15 4.16 -0.37
CA LEU A 110 -10.51 4.26 0.18
C LEU A 110 -11.25 2.92 0.11
N VAL A 111 -11.11 2.18 -1.00
CA VAL A 111 -11.66 0.83 -1.13
C VAL A 111 -11.01 -0.11 -0.10
N ALA A 112 -9.69 -0.02 0.10
CA ALA A 112 -9.00 -0.81 1.12
C ALA A 112 -9.52 -0.52 2.54
N ALA A 113 -9.74 0.78 2.85
CA ALA A 113 -10.31 1.21 4.11
C ALA A 113 -11.75 0.73 4.28
N PHE A 114 -12.56 0.79 3.23
CA PHE A 114 -13.92 0.22 3.22
C PHE A 114 -13.89 -1.27 3.55
N PHE A 115 -13.03 -2.06 2.89
CA PHE A 115 -12.85 -3.47 3.21
C PHE A 115 -12.42 -3.69 4.68
N ALA A 116 -11.58 -2.82 5.23
CA ALA A 116 -11.18 -2.93 6.63
C ALA A 116 -12.33 -2.68 7.62
N LEU A 117 -13.28 -1.80 7.28
CA LEU A 117 -14.46 -1.50 8.10
C LEU A 117 -15.53 -2.60 7.99
N TYR A 118 -15.82 -3.06 6.78
CA TYR A 118 -16.85 -4.06 6.51
C TYR A 118 -16.27 -5.47 6.44
N LYS A 119 -15.39 -5.82 7.39
CA LYS A 119 -14.88 -7.18 7.51
C LYS A 119 -16.05 -8.17 7.72
N PRO A 120 -16.12 -9.29 6.99
CA PRO A 120 -17.02 -10.38 7.34
C PRO A 120 -16.54 -10.91 8.70
N PHE A 121 -17.39 -10.68 9.70
CA PHE A 121 -17.37 -11.11 11.11
C PHE A 121 -15.96 -11.38 11.70
#